data_AF-A0A7X8KH95-F1
#
_entry.id   AF-A0A7X8KH95-F1
#
_cell.length_a   1.000
_cell.length_b   1.000
_cell.length_c   1.000
_cell.angle_alpha   90.00
_cell.angle_beta   90.00
_cell.angle_gamma   90.00
#
_symmetry.space_group_name_H-M   'P 1'
#
loop_
_entity.id
_entity.type
_entity.pdbx_description
1 polymer ?
#
loop_
_entity_poly.entity_id
_entity_poly.type
_entity_poly.pdbx_seq_one_letter_code
_entity_poly.pdbx_strand_id
1 'polypeptide(L)'
;MLRGGANMHSIKQQTGWETGIDGKWRYEISDPFHTTEKIEDHIKRHFGEPINIRYFMYDTSLLIAYPAFERLRLFAMYTPTRQFAGYFNPKEYAMMVCMGTANSPFEFQTEGVLLHEVQHLIQEEENFARGGDRSNGKLHYIRLAGEVEARNICLRHKLSPEQRKAMLRSETQDIPDRLQIIVFSF
;
A
#
# COMPACT_ATOMS: atom_id res chain seq x y z
N MET A 1 11.05 26.13 -8.71
CA MET A 1 12.30 25.98 -9.51
C MET A 1 13.47 25.79 -8.55
N LEU A 2 14.02 24.59 -8.44
CA LEU A 2 15.26 24.33 -7.68
C LEU A 2 16.45 24.65 -8.59
N ARG A 3 17.21 25.70 -8.25
CA ARG A 3 18.43 26.11 -8.95
C ARG A 3 19.53 25.07 -8.73
N GLY A 4 20.04 24.48 -9.82
CA GLY A 4 21.15 23.52 -9.80
C GLY A 4 20.82 22.10 -9.32
N GLY A 5 19.55 21.69 -9.38
CA GLY A 5 19.03 20.49 -8.71
C GLY A 5 19.74 19.19 -9.11
N ALA A 6 20.26 18.49 -8.10
CA ALA A 6 20.73 17.12 -8.26
C ALA A 6 19.65 16.26 -8.94
N ASN A 7 20.08 15.41 -9.87
CA ASN A 7 19.20 14.44 -10.54
C ASN A 7 18.53 13.55 -9.47
N MET A 8 17.23 13.31 -9.58
CA MET A 8 16.47 12.50 -8.62
C MET A 8 17.03 11.09 -8.45
N HIS A 9 17.58 10.47 -9.51
CA HIS A 9 18.31 9.20 -9.39
C HIS A 9 19.51 9.32 -8.45
N SER A 10 20.29 10.39 -8.56
CA SER A 10 21.44 10.61 -7.68
C SER A 10 21.00 10.80 -6.23
N ILE A 11 19.90 11.54 -6.00
CA ILE A 11 19.33 11.71 -4.65
C ILE A 11 18.89 10.37 -4.09
N LYS A 12 18.11 9.58 -4.84
CA LYS A 12 17.62 8.26 -4.40
C LYS A 12 18.77 7.29 -4.12
N GLN A 13 19.78 7.23 -5.00
CA GLN A 13 20.94 6.35 -4.81
C GLN A 13 21.74 6.69 -3.55
N GLN A 14 21.91 7.99 -3.25
CA GLN A 14 22.70 8.44 -2.10
C GLN A 14 21.92 8.36 -0.79
N THR A 15 20.63 8.71 -0.82
CA THR A 15 19.85 8.98 0.40
C THR A 15 18.69 8.01 0.61
N GLY A 16 18.28 7.27 -0.42
CA GLY A 16 17.04 6.47 -0.43
C GLY A 16 15.77 7.29 -0.63
N TRP A 17 15.86 8.62 -0.61
CA TRP A 17 14.71 9.51 -0.75
C TRP A 17 14.42 9.86 -2.21
N GLU A 18 13.14 9.97 -2.53
CA GLU A 18 12.64 10.57 -3.76
C GLU A 18 11.35 11.35 -3.49
N THR A 19 10.89 12.17 -4.43
CA THR A 19 9.64 12.92 -4.29
C THR A 19 8.49 12.24 -5.03
N GLY A 20 7.32 12.16 -4.40
CA GLY A 20 6.07 11.83 -5.08
C GLY A 20 5.59 12.98 -5.98
N ILE A 21 4.57 12.71 -6.82
CA ILE A 21 3.98 13.73 -7.70
C ILE A 21 3.30 14.87 -6.91
N ASP A 22 2.91 14.60 -5.66
CA ASP A 22 2.41 15.62 -4.72
C ASP A 22 3.50 16.54 -4.14
N GLY A 23 4.76 16.36 -4.57
CA GLY A 23 5.90 17.17 -4.15
C GLY A 23 6.44 16.81 -2.77
N LYS A 24 5.87 15.81 -2.09
CA LYS A 24 6.32 15.36 -0.77
C LYS A 24 7.39 14.27 -0.91
N TRP A 25 8.32 14.23 0.05
CA TRP A 25 9.38 13.23 0.10
C TRP A 25 8.84 11.85 0.47
N ARG A 26 9.51 10.82 -0.02
CA ARG A 26 9.20 9.40 0.20
C ARG A 26 10.49 8.64 0.45
N TYR A 27 10.43 7.73 1.40
CA TYR A 27 11.46 6.75 1.65
C TYR A 27 10.82 5.37 1.56
N GLU A 28 11.39 4.49 0.73
CA GLU A 28 10.89 3.14 0.59
C GLU A 28 11.53 2.23 1.65
N ILE A 29 10.70 1.53 2.40
CA ILE A 29 11.11 0.57 3.42
C ILE A 29 10.88 -0.86 2.92
N SER A 30 11.52 -1.83 3.57
CA SER A 30 11.27 -3.25 3.31
C SER A 30 9.84 -3.65 3.67
N ASP A 31 9.28 -4.59 2.92
CA ASP A 31 7.90 -5.05 3.14
C ASP A 31 7.81 -5.86 4.43
N PRO A 32 6.97 -5.49 5.41
CA PRO A 32 7.07 -6.03 6.76
C PRO A 32 6.40 -7.40 6.94
N PHE A 33 5.66 -7.88 5.94
CA PHE A 33 4.70 -8.97 6.08
C PHE A 33 5.31 -10.37 5.94
N HIS A 34 4.81 -11.32 6.73
CA HIS A 34 5.04 -12.74 6.53
C HIS A 34 4.53 -13.22 5.16
N THR A 35 4.93 -14.42 4.75
CA THR A 35 4.42 -15.06 3.53
C THR A 35 2.89 -15.23 3.59
N THR A 36 2.26 -15.27 2.42
CA THR A 36 0.83 -15.54 2.27
C THR A 36 0.38 -16.70 3.16
N GLU A 37 1.09 -17.82 3.08
CA GLU A 37 0.77 -19.07 3.78
C GLU A 37 0.69 -18.89 5.31
N LYS A 38 1.62 -18.12 5.88
CA LYS A 38 1.67 -17.87 7.34
C LYS A 38 0.55 -16.93 7.78
N ILE A 39 0.28 -15.89 7.00
CA ILE A 39 -0.81 -14.95 7.26
C ILE A 39 -2.15 -15.70 7.21
N GLU A 40 -2.33 -16.55 6.21
CA GLU A 40 -3.55 -17.30 6.01
C GLU A 40 -3.78 -18.38 7.06
N ASP A 41 -2.73 -19.09 7.49
CA ASP A 41 -2.81 -20.02 8.61
C ASP A 41 -3.27 -19.30 9.89
N HIS A 42 -2.73 -18.10 10.15
CA HIS A 42 -3.18 -17.28 11.27
C HIS A 42 -4.65 -16.88 11.11
N ILE A 43 -5.09 -16.41 9.95
CA ILE A 43 -6.49 -16.02 9.74
C ILE A 43 -7.44 -17.20 9.94
N LYS A 44 -7.11 -18.39 9.43
CA LYS A 44 -7.97 -19.59 9.60
C LYS A 44 -8.24 -19.91 11.06
N ARG A 45 -7.22 -19.78 11.92
CA ARG A 45 -7.32 -20.07 13.36
C ARG A 45 -8.16 -19.03 14.11
N HIS A 46 -8.32 -17.84 13.55
CA HIS A 46 -8.99 -16.69 14.17
C HIS A 46 -10.12 -16.13 13.29
N PHE A 47 -10.72 -16.97 12.44
CA PHE A 47 -11.70 -16.51 11.46
C PHE A 47 -12.95 -15.93 12.14
N GLY A 48 -13.31 -14.70 11.77
CA GLY A 48 -14.43 -13.97 12.37
C GLY A 48 -14.07 -13.10 13.58
N GLU A 49 -12.84 -13.19 14.08
CA GLU A 49 -12.32 -12.32 15.14
C GLU A 49 -11.66 -11.07 14.54
N PRO A 50 -11.64 -9.93 15.26
CA PRO A 50 -10.76 -8.82 14.94
C PRO A 50 -9.29 -9.29 14.98
N ILE A 51 -8.53 -8.90 13.97
CA ILE A 51 -7.15 -9.33 13.79
C ILE A 51 -6.21 -8.23 14.26
N ASN A 52 -5.20 -8.58 15.06
CA ASN A 52 -4.08 -7.69 15.31
C ASN A 52 -3.06 -7.84 14.18
N ILE A 53 -2.88 -6.79 13.37
CA ILE A 53 -1.97 -6.79 12.21
C ILE A 53 -0.52 -7.14 12.57
N ARG A 54 -0.11 -6.95 13.83
CA ARG A 54 1.22 -7.35 14.32
C ARG A 54 1.53 -8.81 14.03
N TYR A 55 0.54 -9.70 14.08
CA TYR A 55 0.76 -11.13 13.81
C TYR A 55 1.03 -11.44 12.34
N PHE A 56 0.83 -10.49 11.44
CA PHE A 56 1.15 -10.63 10.03
C PHE A 56 2.54 -10.10 9.68
N MET A 57 3.25 -9.46 10.60
CA MET A 57 4.52 -8.79 10.34
C MET A 57 5.70 -9.54 10.99
N TYR A 58 6.75 -9.81 10.21
CA TYR A 58 8.03 -10.24 10.77
C TYR A 58 8.88 -9.04 11.25
N ASP A 59 8.70 -7.86 10.64
CA ASP A 59 9.32 -6.62 11.05
C ASP A 59 8.26 -5.64 11.54
N THR A 60 8.33 -5.26 12.81
CA THR A 60 7.35 -4.38 13.44
C THR A 60 7.79 -2.91 13.51
N SER A 61 8.87 -2.54 12.83
CA SER A 61 9.38 -1.17 12.77
C SER A 61 8.32 -0.19 12.25
N LEU A 62 7.47 -0.65 11.32
CA LEU A 62 6.35 0.14 10.82
C LEU A 62 5.33 0.50 11.91
N LEU A 63 5.04 -0.43 12.82
CA LEU A 63 4.11 -0.20 13.93
C LEU A 63 4.66 0.83 14.93
N ILE A 64 5.98 0.88 15.08
CA ILE A 64 6.66 1.87 15.94
C ILE A 64 6.63 3.25 15.29
N ALA A 65 6.91 3.32 13.98
CA ALA A 65 6.92 4.58 13.23
C ALA A 65 5.52 5.21 13.12
N TYR A 66 4.47 4.39 13.06
CA TYR A 66 3.08 4.84 12.94
C TYR A 66 2.22 4.26 14.07
N PRO A 67 2.19 4.88 15.26
CA PRO A 67 1.37 4.43 16.39
C PRO A 67 -0.12 4.32 16.07
N ALA A 68 -0.56 4.96 14.99
CA ALA A 68 -1.90 4.85 14.47
C ALA A 68 -2.35 3.40 14.20
N PHE A 69 -1.44 2.47 13.94
CA PHE A 69 -1.78 1.04 13.85
C PHE A 69 -2.44 0.47 15.12
N GLU A 70 -2.23 1.07 16.30
CA GLU A 70 -2.85 0.61 17.56
C GLU A 70 -4.38 0.71 17.56
N ARG A 71 -4.93 1.68 16.81
CA ARG A 71 -6.38 1.85 16.65
C ARG A 71 -6.94 1.11 15.43
N LEU A 72 -6.09 0.44 14.63
CA LEU A 72 -6.51 -0.27 13.42
C LEU A 72 -7.37 -1.48 13.76
N ARG A 73 -8.59 -1.47 13.25
CA ARG A 73 -9.49 -2.63 13.30
C ARG A 73 -9.38 -3.40 11.99
N LEU A 74 -8.64 -4.50 12.00
CA LEU A 74 -8.45 -5.35 10.82
C LEU A 74 -9.41 -6.55 10.87
N PHE A 75 -10.08 -6.80 9.75
CA PHE A 75 -10.94 -7.95 9.54
C PHE A 75 -10.55 -8.69 8.26
N ALA A 76 -10.65 -10.02 8.27
CA ALA A 76 -10.46 -10.85 7.09
C ALA A 76 -11.72 -11.63 6.76
N MET A 77 -12.04 -11.73 5.46
CA MET A 77 -13.21 -12.48 4.99
C MET A 77 -12.99 -13.17 3.63
N TYR A 78 -13.97 -13.98 3.23
CA TYR A 78 -14.09 -14.48 1.86
C TYR A 78 -15.07 -13.61 1.10
N THR A 79 -14.71 -13.23 -0.13
CA THR A 79 -15.60 -12.48 -1.01
C THR A 79 -16.42 -13.42 -1.90
N PRO A 80 -17.68 -13.11 -2.21
CA PRO A 80 -18.45 -13.86 -3.19
C PRO A 80 -17.91 -13.70 -4.62
N THR A 81 -17.12 -12.65 -4.91
CA THR A 81 -16.62 -12.37 -6.26
C THR A 81 -15.14 -12.01 -6.27
N ARG A 82 -14.44 -12.25 -7.38
CA ARG A 82 -13.04 -11.87 -7.56
C ARG A 82 -12.79 -10.36 -7.73
N GLN A 83 -13.81 -9.52 -7.61
CA GLN A 83 -13.72 -8.09 -7.95
C GLN A 83 -13.31 -7.19 -6.78
N PHE A 84 -13.22 -7.75 -5.58
CA PHE A 84 -12.97 -6.99 -4.36
C PHE A 84 -11.95 -7.73 -3.49
N ALA A 85 -10.81 -7.09 -3.27
CA ALA A 85 -9.69 -7.66 -2.54
C ALA A 85 -9.54 -7.05 -1.14
N GLY A 86 -9.91 -5.79 -0.93
CA GLY A 86 -9.83 -5.13 0.36
C GLY A 86 -10.23 -3.66 0.29
N TYR A 87 -10.21 -3.01 1.46
CA TYR A 87 -10.16 -1.56 1.58
C TYR A 87 -9.62 -1.16 2.96
N PHE A 88 -9.07 0.04 3.02
CA PHE A 88 -8.88 0.83 4.23
C PHE A 88 -9.88 1.98 4.30
N ASN A 89 -10.54 2.15 5.45
CA ASN A 89 -11.42 3.27 5.74
C ASN A 89 -10.77 4.17 6.80
N PRO A 90 -10.33 5.38 6.44
CA PRO A 90 -9.65 6.29 7.37
C PRO A 90 -10.58 6.83 8.47
N LYS A 91 -11.89 6.96 8.22
CA LYS A 91 -12.86 7.52 9.19
C LYS A 91 -13.06 6.62 10.40
N GLU A 92 -13.22 5.32 10.14
CA GLU A 92 -13.43 4.30 11.17
C GLU A 92 -12.11 3.64 11.62
N TYR A 93 -11.02 4.01 10.95
CA TYR A 93 -9.71 3.39 11.09
C TYR A 93 -9.78 1.86 11.04
N ALA A 94 -10.51 1.37 10.02
CA ALA A 94 -10.82 -0.03 9.83
C ALA A 94 -10.29 -0.50 8.48
N MET A 95 -9.75 -1.71 8.46
CA MET A 95 -9.26 -2.36 7.25
C MET A 95 -9.96 -3.70 7.08
N MET A 96 -10.38 -3.98 5.86
CA MET A 96 -10.92 -5.27 5.47
C MET A 96 -10.02 -5.84 4.37
N VAL A 97 -9.60 -7.09 4.54
CA VAL A 97 -8.90 -7.84 3.50
C VAL A 97 -9.67 -9.11 3.15
N CYS A 98 -9.71 -9.43 1.87
CA CYS A 98 -10.27 -10.68 1.37
C CYS A 98 -9.15 -11.67 1.16
N MET A 99 -9.33 -12.89 1.64
CA MET A 99 -8.37 -13.98 1.40
C MET A 99 -8.56 -14.61 0.02
N GLY A 100 -9.76 -14.53 -0.53
CA GLY A 100 -10.14 -15.18 -1.77
C GLY A 100 -11.64 -15.37 -1.83
N THR A 101 -12.08 -16.30 -2.68
CA THR A 101 -13.50 -16.66 -2.79
C THR A 101 -13.80 -17.92 -1.98
N ALA A 102 -15.08 -18.20 -1.71
CA ALA A 102 -15.47 -19.44 -1.05
C ALA A 102 -14.99 -20.71 -1.80
N ASN A 103 -14.91 -20.65 -3.13
CA ASN A 103 -14.49 -21.75 -4.00
C ASN A 103 -12.99 -21.72 -4.35
N SER A 104 -12.32 -20.61 -4.06
CA SER A 104 -10.87 -20.46 -4.18
C SER A 104 -10.38 -19.67 -2.98
N PRO A 105 -10.40 -20.27 -1.78
CA PRO A 105 -9.77 -19.68 -0.61
C PRO A 105 -8.32 -19.36 -0.95
N PHE A 106 -7.80 -18.23 -0.44
CA PHE A 106 -6.36 -17.93 -0.51
C PHE A 106 -5.80 -17.57 -1.89
N GLU A 107 -6.69 -17.21 -2.82
CA GLU A 107 -6.28 -16.80 -4.17
C GLU A 107 -5.56 -15.44 -4.19
N PHE A 108 -5.80 -14.57 -3.20
CA PHE A 108 -5.50 -13.14 -3.36
C PHE A 108 -4.09 -12.68 -2.99
N GLN A 109 -3.13 -13.55 -2.70
CA GLN A 109 -1.79 -13.10 -2.24
C GLN A 109 -1.95 -12.04 -1.14
N THR A 110 -2.55 -12.45 -0.02
CA THR A 110 -3.05 -11.58 1.06
C THR A 110 -2.03 -10.51 1.52
N GLU A 111 -0.74 -10.83 1.52
CA GLU A 111 0.35 -9.89 1.78
C GLU A 111 0.39 -8.71 0.79
N GLY A 112 0.12 -8.96 -0.49
CA GLY A 112 0.03 -7.92 -1.52
C GLY A 112 -1.17 -7.00 -1.31
N VAL A 113 -2.31 -7.57 -0.89
CA VAL A 113 -3.49 -6.78 -0.49
C VAL A 113 -3.18 -5.94 0.74
N LEU A 114 -2.57 -6.53 1.76
CA LEU A 114 -2.16 -5.81 2.97
C LEU A 114 -1.17 -4.69 2.66
N LEU A 115 -0.20 -4.90 1.78
CA LEU A 115 0.71 -3.85 1.31
C LEU A 115 -0.04 -2.67 0.68
N HIS A 116 -1.03 -2.97 -0.16
CA HIS A 116 -1.85 -1.96 -0.80
C HIS A 116 -2.64 -1.13 0.22
N GLU A 117 -3.36 -1.80 1.12
CA GLU A 117 -4.21 -1.10 2.10
C GLU A 117 -3.40 -0.39 3.18
N VAL A 118 -2.25 -0.93 3.58
CA VAL A 118 -1.31 -0.23 4.45
C VAL A 118 -0.75 1.01 3.77
N GLN A 119 -0.49 0.98 2.46
CA GLN A 119 -0.07 2.18 1.75
C GLN A 119 -1.11 3.30 1.86
N HIS A 120 -2.41 2.98 1.76
CA HIS A 120 -3.46 3.96 1.99
C HIS A 120 -3.48 4.52 3.42
N LEU A 121 -3.22 3.67 4.41
CA LEU A 121 -3.07 4.11 5.80
C LEU A 121 -1.92 5.10 5.95
N ILE A 122 -0.74 4.80 5.39
CA ILE A 122 0.41 5.71 5.44
C ILE A 122 0.13 7.02 4.68
N GLN A 123 -0.58 6.94 3.54
CA GLN A 123 -0.98 8.14 2.81
C GLN A 123 -1.86 9.06 3.64
N GLU A 124 -2.77 8.50 4.45
CA GLU A 124 -3.59 9.27 5.38
C GLU A 124 -2.73 9.92 6.48
N GLU A 125 -1.86 9.16 7.14
CA GLU A 125 -1.03 9.66 8.25
C GLU A 125 -0.02 10.75 7.80
N GLU A 126 0.52 10.63 6.59
CA GLU A 126 1.51 11.57 6.03
C GLU A 126 0.85 12.69 5.16
N ASN A 127 -0.47 12.65 5.04
CA ASN A 127 -1.27 13.53 4.18
C ASN A 127 -0.78 13.51 2.71
N PHE A 128 -0.34 12.36 2.23
CA PHE A 128 0.05 12.17 0.83
C PHE A 128 -1.17 12.21 -0.09
N ALA A 129 -0.92 12.24 -1.41
CA ALA A 129 -1.99 12.04 -2.37
C ALA A 129 -2.72 10.72 -2.07
N ARG A 130 -4.03 10.79 -1.85
CA ARG A 130 -4.83 9.65 -1.41
C ARG A 130 -5.38 8.84 -2.58
N GLY A 131 -5.73 7.60 -2.27
CA GLY A 131 -6.52 6.73 -3.12
C GLY A 131 -8.01 7.12 -3.15
N GLY A 132 -8.86 6.20 -3.55
CA GLY A 132 -10.29 6.41 -3.57
C GLY A 132 -11.05 5.21 -4.09
N ASP A 133 -12.30 5.44 -4.48
CA ASP A 133 -13.16 4.40 -5.03
C ASP A 133 -13.53 4.67 -6.49
N ARG A 134 -14.38 3.82 -7.03
CA ARG A 134 -14.84 3.88 -8.42
C ARG A 134 -16.08 4.75 -8.62
N SER A 135 -16.50 5.55 -7.63
CA SER A 135 -17.70 6.40 -7.71
C SER A 135 -17.65 7.38 -8.88
N ASN A 136 -16.48 7.97 -9.14
CA ASN A 136 -16.23 8.87 -10.27
C ASN A 136 -15.83 8.13 -11.57
N GLY A 137 -16.05 6.82 -11.62
CA GLY A 137 -15.75 5.97 -12.78
C GLY A 137 -14.35 5.34 -12.74
N LYS A 138 -14.21 4.23 -13.48
CA LYS A 138 -12.97 3.41 -13.51
C LYS A 138 -11.76 4.21 -13.98
N LEU A 139 -11.91 5.04 -15.01
CA LEU A 139 -10.80 5.83 -15.56
C LEU A 139 -10.28 6.88 -14.58
N HIS A 140 -11.17 7.48 -13.79
CA HIS A 140 -10.77 8.41 -12.73
C HIS A 140 -10.01 7.67 -11.63
N TYR A 141 -10.59 6.58 -11.13
CA TYR A 141 -10.00 5.74 -10.08
C TYR A 141 -8.58 5.28 -10.41
N ILE A 142 -8.35 4.69 -11.59
CA ILE A 142 -7.01 4.19 -11.95
C ILE A 142 -5.95 5.31 -12.04
N ARG A 143 -6.38 6.56 -12.23
CA ARG A 143 -5.49 7.73 -12.35
C ARG A 143 -5.23 8.41 -11.01
N LEU A 144 -5.90 8.05 -9.93
CA LEU A 144 -5.63 8.63 -8.61
C LEU A 144 -4.20 8.35 -8.19
N ALA A 145 -3.45 9.39 -7.82
CA ALA A 145 -2.03 9.25 -7.49
C ALA A 145 -1.80 8.31 -6.29
N GLY A 146 -2.68 8.31 -5.30
CA GLY A 146 -2.57 7.37 -4.16
C GLY A 146 -2.84 5.92 -4.56
N GLU A 147 -3.75 5.67 -5.50
CA GLU A 147 -4.01 4.33 -6.06
C GLU A 147 -2.83 3.83 -6.90
N VAL A 148 -2.24 4.72 -7.71
CA VAL A 148 -1.05 4.43 -8.51
C VAL A 148 0.12 4.09 -7.61
N GLU A 149 0.33 4.86 -6.54
CA GLU A 149 1.35 4.59 -5.53
C GLU A 149 1.13 3.23 -4.85
N ALA A 150 -0.09 2.94 -4.39
CA ALA A 150 -0.41 1.68 -3.73
C ALA A 150 -0.24 0.46 -4.65
N ARG A 151 -0.60 0.57 -5.94
CA ARG A 151 -0.30 -0.49 -6.92
C ARG A 151 1.19 -0.61 -7.23
N ASN A 152 1.92 0.50 -7.25
CA ASN A 152 3.35 0.50 -7.50
C ASN A 152 4.11 -0.20 -6.37
N ILE A 153 3.68 -0.08 -5.11
CA ILE A 153 4.24 -0.89 -4.01
C ILE A 153 4.08 -2.40 -4.29
N CYS A 154 2.91 -2.86 -4.74
CA CYS A 154 2.71 -4.27 -5.09
C CYS A 154 3.59 -4.72 -6.28
N LEU A 155 3.87 -3.84 -7.25
CA LEU A 155 4.81 -4.15 -8.34
C LEU A 155 6.23 -4.27 -7.81
N ARG A 156 6.64 -3.34 -6.97
CA ARG A 156 7.99 -3.25 -6.39
C ARG A 156 8.23 -4.31 -5.32
N HIS A 157 7.18 -4.90 -4.74
CA HIS A 157 7.25 -6.08 -3.88
C HIS A 157 8.12 -7.20 -4.50
N LYS A 158 8.06 -7.34 -5.82
CA LYS A 158 8.77 -8.36 -6.60
C LYS A 158 10.22 -8.00 -6.95
N LEU A 159 10.67 -6.79 -6.60
CA LEU A 159 12.02 -6.30 -6.88
C LEU A 159 12.94 -6.52 -5.68
N SER A 160 14.21 -6.78 -5.96
CA SER A 160 15.26 -6.82 -4.92
C SER A 160 15.49 -5.43 -4.30
N PRO A 161 16.06 -5.34 -3.09
CA PRO A 161 16.42 -4.06 -2.48
C PRO A 161 17.30 -3.19 -3.38
N GLU A 162 18.24 -3.79 -4.11
CA GLU A 162 19.14 -3.10 -5.04
C GLU A 162 18.37 -2.53 -6.23
N GLN A 163 17.45 -3.32 -6.81
CA GLN A 163 16.57 -2.86 -7.88
C GLN A 163 15.66 -1.72 -7.40
N ARG A 164 15.08 -1.84 -6.19
CA ARG A 164 14.27 -0.77 -5.60
C ARG A 164 15.06 0.52 -5.44
N LYS A 165 16.31 0.42 -4.96
CA LYS A 165 17.20 1.58 -4.79
C LYS A 165 17.62 2.21 -6.13
N ALA A 166 17.79 1.41 -7.18
CA ALA A 166 18.22 1.88 -8.49
C ALA A 166 17.11 2.57 -9.30
N MET A 167 15.85 2.13 -9.13
CA MET A 167 14.71 2.60 -9.91
C MET A 167 13.86 3.61 -9.14
N LEU A 168 13.57 4.76 -9.75
CA LEU A 168 12.58 5.70 -9.24
C LEU A 168 11.18 5.09 -9.29
N ARG A 169 10.29 5.59 -8.44
CA ARG A 169 8.87 5.20 -8.46
C ARG A 169 8.19 5.52 -9.79
N SER A 170 8.55 6.65 -10.40
CA SER A 170 8.00 7.08 -11.69
C SER A 170 8.37 6.15 -12.85
N GLU A 171 9.40 5.32 -12.69
CA GLU A 171 9.83 4.33 -13.69
C GLU A 171 9.08 2.99 -13.57
N THR A 172 8.50 2.69 -12.41
CA THR A 172 7.80 1.41 -12.17
C THR A 172 6.28 1.52 -12.12
N GLN A 173 5.74 2.73 -11.97
CA GLN A 173 4.30 2.95 -11.89
C GLN A 173 3.57 2.66 -13.21
N ASP A 174 2.30 2.26 -13.10
CA ASP A 174 1.45 1.92 -14.23
C ASP A 174 0.89 3.15 -14.97
N ILE A 175 0.73 4.28 -14.28
CA ILE A 175 0.26 5.55 -14.84
C ILE A 175 1.35 6.62 -14.69
N PRO A 176 1.83 7.25 -15.78
CA PRO A 176 2.86 8.29 -15.69
C PRO A 176 2.33 9.55 -15.00
N ASP A 177 3.23 10.27 -14.31
CA ASP A 177 2.90 11.44 -13.47
C ASP A 177 1.95 12.43 -14.15
N ARG A 178 2.24 12.81 -15.40
CA ARG A 178 1.43 13.78 -16.17
C ARG A 178 -0.04 13.38 -16.36
N LEU A 179 -0.37 12.11 -16.15
CA LEU A 179 -1.73 11.58 -16.25
C LEU A 179 -2.36 11.34 -14.88
N GLN A 180 -1.63 11.42 -13.77
CA GLN A 180 -2.19 11.17 -12.45
C GLN A 180 -3.04 12.35 -11.96
N ILE A 181 -3.97 12.05 -11.06
CA ILE A 181 -4.88 12.98 -10.42
C ILE A 181 -4.51 13.02 -8.94
N ILE A 182 -4.09 14.18 -8.46
CA ILE A 182 -3.75 14.40 -7.05
C ILE A 182 -5.02 14.77 -6.30
N VAL A 183 -5.30 14.03 -5.23
CA VAL A 183 -6.39 14.31 -4.30
C VAL A 183 -5.81 14.26 -2.89
N PHE A 184 -6.17 15.20 -2.03
CA PHE A 184 -5.80 15.19 -0.60
C PHE A 184 -7.05 14.94 0.26
N SER A 185 -6.83 14.53 1.52
CA SER A 185 -7.90 14.53 2.52
C SER A 185 -8.26 15.98 2.92
N PHE A 186 -9.56 16.23 3.07
CA PHE A 186 -10.13 17.51 3.51
C PHE A 186 -10.48 17.43 4.99
#